data_AF-A0A971T6E9-F1
#
_entry.id   AF-A0A971T6E9-F1
#
_cell.length_a   1.000
_cell.length_b   1.000
_cell.length_c   1.000
_cell.angle_alpha   90.00
_cell.angle_beta   90.00
_cell.angle_gamma   90.00
#
_symmetry.space_group_name_H-M   'P 1'
#
loop_
_entity.id
_entity.type
_entity.pdbx_description
1 polymer ?
#
loop_
_entity_poly.entity_id
_entity_poly.type
_entity_poly.pdbx_seq_one_letter_code
_entity_poly.pdbx_strand_id
1 'polypeptide(L)'
;MFTFENKEELQEKITAAVEVAEKRAQSRLLPLDLEKLTDAVVSTPYGYAEGDGGGVAKSYRYRAETTCFNLAWYTQGSKKVVALSVYRGDAEKVAYGSSGYLTIHAGPEHKWEGFRRVFPDRARKIANWLKARKIRQAIQHLPKPPANLKIQEVLPDVGGIVRTTGSWTDYVGTPAGWIRVPSEKGNGKRTAWTLLARMGFPVPRRKADRVWSEELTAAVTLHVLGEV
;
A
#
# COMPACT_ATOMS: atom_id res chain seq x y z
N MET A 1 16.12 -2.74 -15.04
CA MET A 1 16.60 -1.45 -14.49
C MET A 1 17.91 -1.10 -15.15
N PHE A 2 18.16 0.19 -15.40
CA PHE A 2 19.41 0.66 -15.99
C PHE A 2 19.70 2.10 -15.56
N THR A 3 20.93 2.54 -15.80
CA THR A 3 21.32 3.97 -15.80
C THR A 3 21.60 4.40 -17.23
N PHE A 4 21.70 5.71 -17.46
CA PHE A 4 22.06 6.29 -18.74
C PHE A 4 22.97 7.50 -18.52
N GLU A 5 23.78 7.83 -19.52
CA GLU A 5 24.75 8.93 -19.49
C GLU A 5 24.22 10.18 -20.22
N ASN A 6 23.44 9.98 -21.28
CA ASN A 6 22.86 11.06 -22.09
C ASN A 6 21.42 10.73 -22.54
N LYS A 7 20.76 11.71 -23.16
CA LYS A 7 19.36 11.61 -23.56
C LYS A 7 19.18 10.60 -24.70
N GLU A 8 20.15 10.53 -25.61
CA GLU A 8 20.15 9.63 -26.75
C GLU A 8 20.15 8.15 -26.32
N GLU A 9 20.99 7.78 -25.35
CA GLU A 9 21.03 6.44 -24.77
C GLU A 9 19.70 6.07 -24.09
N LEU A 10 19.06 7.03 -23.41
CA LEU A 10 17.75 6.83 -22.81
C LEU A 10 16.68 6.58 -23.90
N GLN A 11 16.70 7.37 -24.97
CA GLN A 11 15.78 7.22 -26.09
C GLN A 11 15.93 5.85 -26.75
N GLU A 12 17.17 5.42 -27.04
CA GLU A 12 17.47 4.13 -27.65
C GLU A 12 16.92 2.97 -26.80
N LYS A 13 17.17 2.98 -25.48
CA LYS A 13 16.69 1.92 -24.58
C LYS A 13 15.16 1.85 -24.49
N ILE A 14 14.48 3.00 -24.50
CA ILE A 14 13.00 3.04 -24.47
C ILE A 14 12.45 2.51 -25.80
N THR A 15 12.97 3.01 -26.92
CA THR A 15 12.54 2.60 -28.27
C THR A 15 12.74 1.10 -28.46
N ALA A 16 13.92 0.58 -28.16
CA ALA A 16 14.21 -0.85 -28.28
C ALA A 16 13.25 -1.73 -27.45
N ALA A 17 12.92 -1.30 -26.23
CA ALA A 17 11.97 -2.04 -25.39
C ALA A 17 10.54 -2.03 -25.96
N VAL A 18 10.10 -0.89 -26.51
CA VAL A 18 8.79 -0.76 -27.16
C VAL A 18 8.74 -1.58 -28.44
N GLU A 19 9.75 -1.51 -29.30
CA GLU A 19 9.83 -2.31 -30.53
C GLU A 19 9.81 -3.81 -30.26
N VAL A 20 10.49 -4.27 -29.20
CA VAL A 20 10.45 -5.68 -28.79
C VAL A 20 9.05 -6.09 -28.34
N ALA A 21 8.39 -5.25 -27.52
CA ALA A 21 7.04 -5.53 -27.05
C ALA A 21 6.00 -5.50 -28.17
N GLU A 22 6.14 -4.55 -29.10
CA GLU A 22 5.20 -4.35 -30.21
C GLU A 22 5.55 -5.16 -31.46
N LYS A 23 6.54 -6.06 -31.36
CA LYS A 23 6.97 -6.90 -32.47
C LYS A 23 5.77 -7.69 -33.02
N ARG A 24 5.42 -7.42 -34.28
CA ARG A 24 4.28 -8.01 -35.02
C ARG A 24 2.89 -7.59 -34.49
N ALA A 25 2.81 -6.63 -33.56
CA ALA A 25 1.55 -6.05 -33.15
C ALA A 25 0.98 -5.18 -34.27
N GLN A 26 -0.32 -5.34 -34.57
CA GLN A 26 -1.01 -4.58 -35.61
C GLN A 26 -2.01 -3.55 -35.07
N SER A 27 -2.31 -3.60 -33.77
CA SER A 27 -3.29 -2.71 -33.14
C SER A 27 -3.00 -2.53 -31.66
N ARG A 28 -3.56 -1.45 -31.09
CA ARG A 28 -3.40 -1.07 -29.68
C ARG A 28 -1.92 -0.94 -29.32
N LEU A 29 -1.25 -0.13 -30.13
CA LEU A 29 0.13 0.29 -29.92
C LEU A 29 0.15 1.47 -28.95
N LEU A 30 1.24 1.60 -28.22
CA LEU A 30 1.44 2.70 -27.27
C LEU A 30 1.56 4.02 -28.04
N PRO A 31 0.78 5.06 -27.70
CA PRO A 31 0.98 6.41 -28.25
C PRO A 31 2.19 7.07 -27.58
N LEU A 32 3.39 6.64 -27.98
CA LEU A 32 4.65 7.08 -27.37
C LEU A 32 5.06 8.47 -27.87
N ASP A 33 5.06 9.44 -26.96
CA ASP A 33 5.74 10.72 -27.13
C ASP A 33 7.13 10.63 -26.47
N LEU A 34 8.10 10.12 -27.25
CA LEU A 34 9.43 9.78 -26.74
C LEU A 34 10.21 11.03 -26.28
N GLU A 35 10.06 12.14 -27.00
CA GLU A 35 10.76 13.39 -26.69
C GLU A 35 10.28 13.94 -25.35
N LYS A 36 8.96 14.10 -25.19
CA LYS A 36 8.36 14.57 -23.93
C LYS A 36 8.69 13.65 -22.76
N LEU A 37 8.68 12.34 -22.97
CA LEU A 37 9.03 11.37 -21.94
C LEU A 37 10.49 11.50 -21.50
N THR A 38 11.41 11.55 -22.46
CA THR A 38 12.84 11.66 -22.14
C THR A 38 13.22 13.00 -21.54
N ASP A 39 12.59 14.09 -21.97
CA ASP A 39 12.73 15.41 -21.33
C ASP A 39 12.27 15.39 -19.87
N ALA A 40 11.13 14.79 -19.57
CA ALA A 40 10.66 14.65 -18.19
C ALA A 40 11.64 13.83 -17.34
N VAL A 41 12.15 12.71 -17.88
CA VAL A 41 13.12 11.86 -17.21
C VAL A 41 14.42 12.59 -16.95
N VAL A 42 14.93 13.40 -17.89
CA VAL A 42 16.21 14.14 -17.74
C VAL A 42 16.05 15.34 -16.79
N SER A 43 15.01 16.15 -16.99
CA SER A 43 14.79 17.42 -16.27
C SER A 43 14.41 17.25 -14.80
N THR A 44 13.78 16.13 -14.43
CA THR A 44 13.30 15.93 -13.06
C THR A 44 14.05 14.81 -12.32
N PRO A 45 14.25 14.93 -11.00
CA PRO A 45 14.96 13.90 -10.24
C PRO A 45 14.12 12.64 -9.99
N TYR A 46 12.79 12.76 -9.99
CA TYR A 46 11.89 11.65 -9.64
C TYR A 46 10.62 11.73 -10.47
N GLY A 47 10.11 10.58 -10.85
CA GLY A 47 8.81 10.47 -11.50
C GLY A 47 8.56 9.08 -12.05
N TYR A 48 7.42 8.94 -12.70
CA TYR A 48 7.05 7.75 -13.44
C TYR A 48 6.15 8.13 -14.62
N ALA A 49 6.09 7.23 -15.60
CA ALA A 49 5.16 7.28 -16.71
C ALA A 49 4.48 5.93 -16.83
N GLU A 50 3.19 5.96 -17.14
CA GLU A 50 2.39 4.77 -17.37
C GLU A 50 1.44 5.00 -18.53
N GLY A 51 1.15 3.94 -19.25
CA GLY A 51 0.32 4.02 -20.43
C GLY A 51 -0.03 2.65 -20.96
N ASP A 52 -1.04 2.63 -21.82
CA ASP A 52 -1.37 1.46 -22.61
C ASP A 52 -1.83 1.84 -24.02
N GLY A 53 -1.92 0.84 -24.89
CA GLY A 53 -2.39 0.99 -26.27
C GLY A 53 -3.91 1.06 -26.44
N GLY A 54 -4.68 1.06 -25.35
CA GLY A 54 -6.14 1.16 -25.34
C GLY A 54 -6.87 -0.15 -25.01
N GLY A 55 -8.16 0.00 -24.71
CA GLY A 55 -9.07 -1.08 -24.31
C GLY A 55 -10.07 -1.48 -25.41
N VAL A 56 -10.75 -2.59 -25.21
CA VAL A 56 -11.81 -3.08 -26.10
C VAL A 56 -13.20 -2.91 -25.49
N ALA A 57 -14.21 -2.78 -26.34
CA ALA A 57 -15.60 -2.76 -25.89
C ALA A 57 -15.96 -4.07 -25.16
N LYS A 58 -16.83 -4.00 -24.15
CA LYS A 58 -17.35 -5.20 -23.46
C LYS A 58 -18.03 -6.19 -24.40
N SER A 59 -18.62 -5.70 -25.50
CA SER A 59 -19.22 -6.52 -26.56
C SER A 59 -18.20 -7.32 -27.37
N TYR A 60 -16.92 -6.98 -27.30
CA TYR A 60 -15.86 -7.69 -28.01
C TYR A 60 -15.68 -9.08 -27.39
N ARG A 61 -16.03 -10.10 -28.19
CA ARG A 61 -16.10 -11.50 -27.72
C ARG A 61 -14.72 -12.10 -27.47
N TYR A 62 -13.73 -11.73 -28.27
CA TYR A 62 -12.42 -12.35 -28.25
C TYR A 62 -11.47 -11.67 -27.25
N ARG A 63 -10.40 -12.36 -26.90
CA ARG A 63 -9.27 -11.77 -26.19
C ARG A 63 -8.53 -10.84 -27.16
N ALA A 64 -8.22 -9.64 -26.70
CA ALA A 64 -7.42 -8.67 -27.44
C ALA A 64 -6.22 -8.30 -26.58
N GLU A 65 -5.09 -8.05 -27.22
CA GLU A 65 -3.88 -7.60 -26.54
C GLU A 65 -3.71 -6.09 -26.69
N THR A 66 -3.06 -5.48 -25.70
CA THR A 66 -2.62 -4.08 -25.69
C THR A 66 -1.18 -3.99 -25.24
N THR A 67 -0.46 -2.97 -25.70
CA THR A 67 0.89 -2.69 -25.19
C THR A 67 0.73 -2.04 -23.82
N CYS A 68 1.35 -2.59 -22.79
CA CYS A 68 1.39 -2.00 -21.45
C CYS A 68 2.78 -1.39 -21.23
N PHE A 69 2.81 -0.13 -20.80
CA PHE A 69 4.04 0.62 -20.59
C PHE A 69 4.12 1.15 -19.16
N ASN A 70 5.24 0.87 -18.50
CA ASN A 70 5.56 1.40 -17.19
C ASN A 70 7.03 1.80 -17.15
N LEU A 71 7.30 3.08 -16.92
CA LEU A 71 8.63 3.62 -16.71
C LEU A 71 8.66 4.38 -15.38
N ALA A 72 9.72 4.24 -14.60
CA ALA A 72 9.93 5.03 -13.40
C ALA A 72 11.40 5.44 -13.29
N TRP A 73 11.67 6.63 -12.76
CA TRP A 73 13.03 7.12 -12.55
C TRP A 73 13.20 7.69 -11.15
N TYR A 74 14.41 7.52 -10.63
CA TYR A 74 14.79 8.06 -9.35
C TYR A 74 16.28 8.40 -9.33
N THR A 75 16.60 9.66 -9.02
CA THR A 75 17.97 10.12 -8.82
C THR A 75 18.45 9.77 -7.41
N GLN A 76 19.52 8.96 -7.33
CA GLN A 76 20.20 8.63 -6.09
C GLN A 76 21.67 9.09 -6.17
N GLY A 77 22.02 10.13 -5.40
CA GLY A 77 23.33 10.77 -5.53
C GLY A 77 23.47 11.43 -6.92
N SER A 78 24.56 11.14 -7.62
CA SER A 78 24.80 11.63 -8.98
C SER A 78 24.19 10.76 -10.09
N LYS A 79 23.59 9.59 -9.75
CA LYS A 79 23.09 8.64 -10.75
C LYS A 79 21.57 8.63 -10.81
N LYS A 80 21.03 8.63 -12.03
CA LYS A 80 19.60 8.42 -12.27
C LYS A 80 19.35 6.97 -12.66
N VAL A 81 18.54 6.28 -11.87
CA VAL A 81 18.16 4.88 -12.11
C VAL A 81 16.77 4.85 -12.72
N VAL A 82 16.63 4.10 -13.81
CA VAL A 82 15.38 3.92 -14.55
C VAL A 82 14.93 2.47 -14.44
N ALA A 83 13.67 2.26 -14.10
CA ALA A 83 12.98 0.98 -14.20
C ALA A 83 11.99 1.07 -15.36
N LEU A 84 12.14 0.19 -16.35
CA LEU A 84 11.30 0.12 -17.53
C LEU A 84 10.71 -1.29 -17.63
N SER A 85 9.42 -1.36 -17.87
CA SER A 85 8.67 -2.57 -18.19
C SER A 85 7.72 -2.26 -19.33
N VAL A 86 7.92 -2.93 -20.46
CA VAL A 86 7.03 -2.85 -21.62
C VAL A 86 6.72 -4.28 -22.07
N TYR A 87 5.45 -4.59 -22.25
CA TYR A 87 5.02 -5.93 -22.64
C TYR A 87 3.64 -5.89 -23.31
N ARG A 88 3.24 -7.00 -23.94
CA ARG A 88 1.88 -7.21 -24.43
C ARG A 88 1.05 -7.89 -23.35
N GLY A 89 -0.03 -7.23 -22.95
CA GLY A 89 -0.97 -7.72 -21.94
C GLY A 89 -2.38 -7.78 -22.49
N ASP A 90 -3.31 -8.24 -21.66
CA ASP A 90 -4.73 -8.26 -22.01
C ASP A 90 -5.28 -6.84 -22.03
N ALA A 91 -5.91 -6.48 -23.15
CA ALA A 91 -6.63 -5.22 -23.26
C ALA A 91 -7.82 -5.22 -22.31
N GLU A 92 -7.96 -4.15 -21.53
CA GLU A 92 -9.09 -3.98 -20.63
C GLU A 92 -10.42 -3.94 -21.40
N LYS A 93 -11.46 -4.60 -20.87
CA LYS A 93 -12.82 -4.55 -21.43
C LYS A 93 -13.62 -3.40 -20.81
N VAL A 94 -13.68 -2.27 -21.51
CA VAL A 94 -14.42 -1.07 -21.10
C VAL A 94 -15.72 -0.90 -21.92
N ALA A 95 -16.63 -0.03 -21.52
CA ALA A 95 -17.99 0.02 -22.09
C ALA A 95 -18.01 0.17 -23.63
N TYR A 96 -17.20 1.08 -24.17
CA TYR A 96 -17.17 1.43 -25.60
C TYR A 96 -15.78 1.26 -26.25
N GLY A 97 -14.85 0.60 -25.57
CA GLY A 97 -13.42 0.67 -25.90
C GLY A 97 -12.78 1.99 -25.43
N SER A 98 -11.46 2.07 -25.50
CA SER A 98 -10.70 3.27 -25.18
C SER A 98 -9.48 3.37 -26.10
N SER A 99 -9.10 4.60 -26.45
CA SER A 99 -7.82 4.86 -27.10
C SER A 99 -6.67 4.63 -26.12
N GLY A 100 -5.49 4.36 -26.66
CA GLY A 100 -4.28 4.34 -25.85
C GLY A 100 -3.96 5.71 -25.25
N TYR A 101 -3.13 5.70 -24.21
CA TYR A 101 -2.63 6.90 -23.54
C TYR A 101 -1.22 6.67 -23.01
N LEU A 102 -0.54 7.77 -22.74
CA LEU A 102 0.72 7.81 -21.98
C LEU A 102 0.65 9.02 -21.05
N THR A 103 0.68 8.78 -19.75
CA THR A 103 0.64 9.82 -18.73
C THR A 103 1.99 9.89 -18.03
N ILE A 104 2.50 11.10 -17.84
CA ILE A 104 3.78 11.37 -17.19
C ILE A 104 3.52 12.10 -15.88
N HIS A 105 4.09 11.57 -14.80
CA HIS A 105 3.97 12.06 -13.44
C HIS A 105 5.38 12.38 -12.92
N ALA A 106 5.73 13.67 -12.87
CA ALA A 106 7.07 14.12 -12.51
C ALA A 106 6.98 15.24 -11.48
N GLY A 107 7.81 15.18 -10.44
CA GLY A 107 7.81 16.20 -9.38
C GLY A 107 7.95 15.64 -7.96
N PRO A 108 8.09 16.52 -6.95
CA PRO A 108 8.24 16.14 -5.55
C PRO A 108 7.10 15.26 -5.01
N GLU A 109 5.87 15.50 -5.44
CA GLU A 109 4.66 14.74 -5.09
C GLU A 109 4.71 13.29 -5.55
N HIS A 110 5.46 13.02 -6.62
CA HIS A 110 5.65 11.68 -7.19
C HIS A 110 6.92 10.98 -6.68
N LYS A 111 7.68 11.60 -5.78
CA LYS A 111 8.95 11.06 -5.27
C LYS A 111 8.82 9.67 -4.65
N TRP A 112 7.81 9.47 -3.79
CA TRP A 112 7.61 8.17 -3.13
C TRP A 112 7.20 7.10 -4.13
N GLU A 113 6.32 7.43 -5.07
CA GLU A 113 5.85 6.48 -6.07
C GLU A 113 6.96 6.10 -7.06
N GLY A 114 7.75 7.07 -7.54
CA GLY A 114 8.95 6.82 -8.32
C GLY A 114 9.96 5.93 -7.57
N PHE A 115 10.23 6.22 -6.29
CA PHE A 115 11.09 5.37 -5.45
C PHE A 115 10.56 3.94 -5.34
N ARG A 116 9.25 3.78 -5.10
CA ARG A 116 8.60 2.48 -4.94
C ARG A 116 8.66 1.63 -6.21
N ARG A 117 8.49 2.25 -7.38
CA ARG A 117 8.57 1.56 -8.68
C ARG A 117 10.00 1.18 -9.06
N VAL A 118 10.99 2.03 -8.76
CA VAL A 118 12.41 1.74 -9.05
C VAL A 118 12.99 0.74 -8.04
N PHE A 119 12.68 0.86 -6.74
CA PHE A 119 13.25 0.02 -5.67
C PHE A 119 12.16 -0.69 -4.85
N PRO A 120 11.38 -1.61 -5.44
CA PRO A 120 10.20 -2.19 -4.79
C PRO A 120 10.51 -2.90 -3.47
N ASP A 121 11.61 -3.66 -3.39
CA ASP A 121 11.97 -4.37 -2.16
C ASP A 121 12.41 -3.42 -1.03
N ARG A 122 13.12 -2.34 -1.37
CA ARG A 122 13.51 -1.31 -0.38
C ARG A 122 12.29 -0.54 0.10
N ALA A 123 11.39 -0.18 -0.81
CA ALA A 123 10.13 0.48 -0.46
C ALA A 123 9.26 -0.41 0.45
N ARG A 124 9.18 -1.72 0.16
CA ARG A 124 8.50 -2.70 1.03
C ARG A 124 9.13 -2.75 2.42
N LYS A 125 10.47 -2.79 2.52
CA LYS A 125 11.18 -2.76 3.81
C LYS A 125 10.89 -1.47 4.61
N ILE A 126 10.91 -0.31 3.96
CA ILE A 126 10.60 0.98 4.60
C ILE A 126 9.14 1.01 5.06
N ALA A 127 8.20 0.59 4.22
CA ALA A 127 6.78 0.54 4.57
C ALA A 127 6.53 -0.38 5.78
N ASN A 128 7.13 -1.56 5.79
CA ASN A 128 7.05 -2.50 6.91
C ASN A 128 7.66 -1.91 8.18
N TRP A 129 8.81 -1.24 8.08
CA TRP A 129 9.45 -0.58 9.22
C TRP A 129 8.59 0.56 9.77
N LEU A 130 8.03 1.41 8.92
CA LEU A 130 7.12 2.49 9.33
C LEU A 130 5.87 1.93 10.01
N LYS A 131 5.29 0.86 9.46
CA LYS A 131 4.14 0.15 10.05
C LYS A 131 4.49 -0.41 11.43
N ALA A 132 5.62 -1.11 11.56
CA ALA A 132 6.10 -1.64 12.83
C ALA A 132 6.40 -0.54 13.85
N ARG A 133 6.98 0.59 13.43
CA ARG A 133 7.24 1.75 14.29
C ARG A 133 5.95 2.36 14.83
N LYS A 134 4.94 2.57 13.97
CA LYS A 134 3.62 3.07 14.37
C LYS A 134 2.96 2.14 15.39
N ILE A 135 3.00 0.83 15.14
CA ILE A 135 2.46 -0.18 16.07
C ILE A 135 3.19 -0.08 17.41
N ARG A 136 4.54 -0.08 17.40
CA ARG A 136 5.34 0.02 18.62
C ARG A 136 4.99 1.26 19.43
N GLN A 137 4.92 2.43 18.79
CA GLN A 137 4.56 3.68 19.46
C GLN A 137 3.16 3.64 20.07
N ALA A 138 2.21 2.99 19.39
CA ALA A 138 0.84 2.89 19.86
C ALA A 138 0.65 1.91 21.04
N ILE A 139 1.60 0.99 21.27
CA ILE A 139 1.48 -0.03 22.33
C ILE A 139 2.57 0.07 23.40
N GLN A 140 3.50 1.03 23.29
CA GLN A 140 4.68 1.12 24.16
C GLN A 140 4.34 1.30 25.64
N HIS A 141 3.19 1.91 25.94
CA HIS A 141 2.69 2.16 27.29
C HIS A 141 1.87 0.99 27.85
N LEU A 142 1.66 -0.07 27.06
CA LEU A 142 0.91 -1.25 27.46
C LEU A 142 1.86 -2.36 27.93
N PRO A 143 1.37 -3.32 28.73
CA PRO A 143 2.11 -4.55 29.04
C PRO A 143 2.55 -5.28 27.77
N LYS A 144 3.56 -6.16 27.89
CA LYS A 144 4.04 -6.95 26.75
C LYS A 144 2.89 -7.81 26.18
N PRO A 145 2.71 -7.83 24.84
CA PRO A 145 1.69 -8.67 24.23
C PRO A 145 1.99 -10.17 24.42
N PRO A 146 0.97 -11.04 24.39
CA PRO A 146 1.14 -12.48 24.40
C PRO A 146 2.10 -12.95 23.31
N ALA A 147 2.93 -13.97 23.58
CA ALA A 147 3.98 -14.44 22.65
C ALA A 147 3.43 -14.93 21.30
N ASN A 148 2.20 -15.44 21.29
CA ASN A 148 1.48 -15.90 20.10
C ASN A 148 0.77 -14.77 19.32
N LEU A 149 0.73 -13.54 19.85
CA LEU A 149 0.04 -12.42 19.23
C LEU A 149 0.94 -11.75 18.19
N LYS A 150 0.67 -12.04 16.90
CA LYS A 150 1.26 -11.29 15.77
C LYS A 150 0.39 -10.06 15.45
N ILE A 151 0.79 -8.92 15.98
CA ILE A 151 0.11 -7.63 15.73
C ILE A 151 0.43 -7.16 14.31
N GLN A 152 -0.56 -7.20 13.43
CA GLN A 152 -0.43 -6.65 12.09
C GLN A 152 -0.82 -5.18 12.05
N GLU A 153 -1.91 -4.81 12.71
CA GLU A 153 -2.41 -3.44 12.79
C GLU A 153 -2.95 -3.15 14.18
N VAL A 154 -2.95 -1.87 14.55
CA VAL A 154 -3.50 -1.38 15.80
C VAL A 154 -4.37 -0.15 15.55
N LEU A 155 -5.49 -0.09 16.24
CA LEU A 155 -6.41 1.03 16.29
C LEU A 155 -6.39 1.59 17.71
N PRO A 156 -5.68 2.69 17.96
CA PRO A 156 -5.71 3.38 19.24
C PRO A 156 -7.12 3.91 19.54
N ASP A 157 -7.47 3.93 20.81
CA ASP A 157 -8.74 4.45 21.32
C ASP A 157 -8.50 5.36 22.54
N VAL A 158 -9.54 6.04 22.99
CA VAL A 158 -9.49 6.95 24.14
C VAL A 158 -9.03 6.20 25.40
N GLY A 159 -8.21 6.83 26.23
CA GLY A 159 -7.70 6.23 27.46
C GLY A 159 -6.49 5.31 27.27
N GLY A 160 -5.86 5.34 26.09
CA GLY A 160 -4.64 4.58 25.82
C GLY A 160 -4.89 3.09 25.58
N ILE A 161 -6.13 2.64 25.40
CA ILE A 161 -6.36 1.25 24.98
C ILE A 161 -6.21 1.13 23.47
N VAL A 162 -5.88 -0.07 23.00
CA VAL A 162 -5.73 -0.35 21.57
C VAL A 162 -6.52 -1.60 21.20
N ARG A 163 -7.02 -1.64 19.98
CA ARG A 163 -7.52 -2.86 19.35
C ARG A 163 -6.52 -3.33 18.29
N THR A 164 -6.17 -4.61 18.29
CA THR A 164 -5.43 -5.19 17.17
C THR A 164 -6.38 -5.62 16.06
N THR A 165 -5.97 -5.45 14.81
CA THR A 165 -6.68 -5.94 13.62
C THR A 165 -5.73 -6.65 12.66
N GLY A 166 -6.28 -7.50 11.79
CA GLY A 166 -5.52 -8.21 10.76
C GLY A 166 -4.89 -9.54 11.21
N SER A 167 -5.07 -9.95 12.46
CA SER A 167 -4.80 -11.31 12.93
C SER A 167 -6.04 -12.20 12.82
N TRP A 168 -5.86 -13.53 12.84
CA TRP A 168 -6.96 -14.50 12.93
C TRP A 168 -7.81 -14.35 14.21
N THR A 169 -7.33 -13.55 15.17
CA THR A 169 -7.97 -13.30 16.45
C THR A 169 -7.67 -11.86 16.83
N ASP A 170 -8.71 -11.07 17.09
CA ASP A 170 -8.57 -9.70 17.58
C ASP A 170 -8.20 -9.71 19.08
N TYR A 171 -7.44 -8.71 19.52
CA TYR A 171 -7.13 -8.48 20.91
C TYR A 171 -7.42 -7.02 21.27
N VAL A 172 -7.76 -6.79 22.53
CA VAL A 172 -7.75 -5.45 23.14
C VAL A 172 -6.56 -5.36 24.08
N GLY A 173 -5.62 -4.47 23.77
CA GLY A 173 -4.50 -4.13 24.65
C GLY A 173 -4.93 -3.03 25.61
N THR A 174 -4.75 -3.29 26.91
CA THR A 174 -5.13 -2.39 28.00
C THR A 174 -3.97 -2.21 28.99
N PRO A 175 -3.98 -1.16 29.83
CA PRO A 175 -2.97 -1.01 30.88
C PRO A 175 -2.85 -2.23 31.83
N ALA A 176 -3.95 -2.97 32.02
CA ALA A 176 -4.01 -4.13 32.90
C ALA A 176 -3.66 -5.47 32.21
N GLY A 177 -3.53 -5.49 30.89
CA GLY A 177 -3.23 -6.71 30.13
C GLY A 177 -3.89 -6.77 28.76
N TRP A 178 -3.70 -7.89 28.08
CA TRP A 178 -4.23 -8.15 26.74
C TRP A 178 -5.39 -9.13 26.81
N ILE A 179 -6.53 -8.72 26.26
CA ILE A 179 -7.75 -9.53 26.27
C ILE A 179 -8.02 -10.05 24.87
N ARG A 180 -8.19 -11.36 24.75
CA ARG A 180 -8.56 -12.01 23.50
C ARG A 180 -10.04 -11.72 23.19
N VAL A 181 -10.32 -11.24 21.98
CA VAL A 181 -11.69 -10.98 21.54
C VAL A 181 -12.19 -12.18 20.74
N PRO A 182 -13.31 -12.81 21.14
CA PRO A 182 -13.95 -13.87 20.36
C PRO A 182 -14.32 -13.38 18.96
N SER A 183 -14.11 -14.23 17.95
CA SER A 183 -14.46 -13.89 16.57
C SER A 183 -15.98 -13.84 16.39
N GLU A 184 -16.53 -12.65 16.20
CA GLU A 184 -17.96 -12.43 16.01
C GLU A 184 -18.25 -11.51 14.82
N LYS A 185 -19.39 -11.78 14.15
CA LYS A 185 -19.88 -10.93 13.07
C LYS A 185 -20.07 -9.48 13.57
N GLY A 186 -19.46 -8.54 12.86
CA GLY A 186 -19.56 -7.11 13.16
C GLY A 186 -18.44 -6.55 14.04
N ASN A 187 -17.51 -7.37 14.56
CA ASN A 187 -16.34 -6.87 15.31
C ASN A 187 -15.51 -5.88 14.50
N GLY A 188 -15.41 -6.04 13.18
CA GLY A 188 -14.71 -5.12 12.27
C GLY A 188 -15.01 -3.63 12.52
N LYS A 189 -16.28 -3.28 12.80
CA LYS A 189 -16.72 -1.88 12.99
C LYS A 189 -16.63 -1.37 14.44
N ARG A 190 -16.20 -2.21 15.40
CA ARG A 190 -16.25 -1.90 16.83
C ARG A 190 -14.95 -1.30 17.34
N THR A 191 -15.10 -0.38 18.30
CA THR A 191 -13.98 0.23 19.06
C THR A 191 -13.49 -0.71 20.15
N ALA A 192 -12.29 -0.48 20.69
CA ALA A 192 -11.74 -1.29 21.78
C ALA A 192 -12.69 -1.30 22.99
N TRP A 193 -13.22 -0.13 23.34
CA TRP A 193 -14.24 0.02 24.39
C TRP A 193 -15.52 -0.76 24.13
N THR A 194 -16.02 -0.77 22.90
CA THR A 194 -17.24 -1.52 22.54
C THR A 194 -17.03 -3.02 22.63
N LEU A 195 -15.81 -3.50 22.34
CA LEU A 195 -15.46 -4.91 22.50
C LEU A 195 -15.40 -5.29 23.98
N LEU A 196 -14.73 -4.47 24.81
CA LEU A 196 -14.72 -4.67 26.28
C LEU A 196 -16.15 -4.72 26.85
N ALA A 197 -17.01 -3.77 26.48
CA ALA A 197 -18.39 -3.75 26.96
C ALA A 197 -19.17 -5.04 26.62
N ARG A 198 -18.96 -5.61 25.43
CA ARG A 198 -19.61 -6.86 25.01
C ARG A 198 -19.12 -8.09 25.77
N MET A 199 -17.86 -8.06 26.20
CA MET A 199 -17.29 -9.12 27.03
C MET A 199 -17.73 -8.99 28.50
N GLY A 200 -18.57 -8.01 28.84
CA GLY A 200 -19.15 -7.84 30.17
C GLY A 200 -18.34 -6.92 31.09
N PHE A 201 -17.30 -6.24 30.58
CA PHE A 201 -16.53 -5.30 31.40
C PHE A 201 -17.36 -4.03 31.73
N PRO A 202 -17.14 -3.41 32.91
CA PRO A 202 -17.87 -2.22 33.37
C PRO A 202 -17.44 -0.95 32.61
N VAL A 203 -17.84 -0.86 31.35
CA VAL A 203 -17.49 0.25 30.46
C VAL A 203 -18.56 1.35 30.51
N PRO A 204 -18.17 2.63 30.67
CA PRO A 204 -19.11 3.75 30.59
C PRO A 204 -19.88 3.79 29.26
N ARG A 205 -21.21 3.97 29.34
CA ARG A 205 -22.09 3.99 28.15
C ARG A 205 -21.79 5.17 27.23
N ARG A 206 -21.54 6.36 27.79
CA ARG A 206 -21.24 7.57 27.03
C ARG A 206 -19.75 7.60 26.69
N LYS A 207 -19.43 7.94 25.44
CA LYS A 207 -18.04 8.00 24.97
C LYS A 207 -17.20 9.05 25.72
N ALA A 208 -17.81 10.16 26.12
CA ALA A 208 -17.15 11.24 26.86
C ALA A 208 -16.63 10.80 28.24
N ASP A 209 -17.29 9.82 28.86
CA ASP A 209 -16.98 9.35 30.21
C ASP A 209 -15.96 8.19 30.19
N ARG A 210 -15.46 7.80 29.02
CA ARG A 210 -14.53 6.67 28.86
C ARG A 210 -13.13 7.06 29.30
N VAL A 211 -12.86 6.80 30.57
CA VAL A 211 -11.55 6.89 31.20
C VAL A 211 -11.20 5.52 31.75
N TRP A 212 -9.91 5.17 31.71
CA TRP A 212 -9.44 3.92 32.32
C TRP A 212 -9.50 4.05 33.85
N SER A 213 -10.42 3.32 34.50
CA SER A 213 -10.67 3.39 35.95
C SER A 213 -10.03 2.23 36.73
N GLU A 214 -9.96 2.35 38.06
CA GLU A 214 -9.53 1.26 38.94
C GLU A 214 -10.48 0.06 38.87
N GLU A 215 -11.79 0.28 38.78
CA GLU A 215 -12.79 -0.78 38.63
C GLU A 215 -12.55 -1.60 37.35
N LEU A 216 -12.30 -0.92 36.23
CA LEU A 216 -11.94 -1.58 34.96
C LEU A 216 -10.60 -2.32 35.08
N THR A 217 -9.62 -1.72 35.76
CA THR A 217 -8.33 -2.33 36.01
C THR A 217 -8.50 -3.64 36.79
N ALA A 218 -9.29 -3.64 37.86
CA ALA A 218 -9.55 -4.83 38.67
C ALA A 218 -10.28 -5.90 37.86
N ALA A 219 -11.34 -5.54 37.13
CA ALA A 219 -12.11 -6.46 36.31
C ALA A 219 -11.26 -7.14 35.23
N VAL A 220 -10.42 -6.36 34.52
CA VAL A 220 -9.51 -6.90 33.50
C VAL A 220 -8.39 -7.74 34.12
N THR A 221 -7.83 -7.31 35.25
CA THR A 221 -6.77 -8.07 35.93
C THR A 221 -7.28 -9.45 36.37
N LEU A 222 -8.48 -9.50 36.97
CA LEU A 222 -9.12 -10.76 37.35
C LEU A 222 -9.37 -11.66 36.14
N HIS A 223 -9.83 -11.09 35.03
CA HIS A 223 -10.05 -11.86 33.80
C HIS A 223 -8.75 -12.43 33.24
N VAL A 224 -7.71 -11.61 33.10
CA VAL A 224 -6.42 -12.05 32.55
C VAL A 224 -5.73 -13.08 33.45
N LEU A 225 -5.80 -12.92 34.78
CA LEU A 225 -5.24 -13.88 35.73
C LEU A 225 -6.06 -15.18 35.82
N GLY A 226 -7.37 -15.12 35.59
CA GLY A 226 -8.26 -16.28 35.58
C GLY A 226 -8.19 -17.14 34.30
N GLU A 227 -7.53 -16.66 33.25
CA GLU A 227 -7.27 -17.40 32.01
C GLU A 227 -5.96 -18.21 32.03
N VAL A 228 -5.23 -18.22 33.16
CA VAL A 228 -4.00 -19.02 33.36
C VAL A 228 -4.31 -20.46 33.73
#